data_AF-A0A2J4YIH8-F1
#
_entry.id   AF-A0A2J4YIH8-F1
#
_cell.length_a   1.000
_cell.length_b   1.000
_cell.length_c   1.000
_cell.angle_alpha   90.00
_cell.angle_beta   90.00
_cell.angle_gamma   90.00
#
_symmetry.space_group_name_H-M   'P 1'
#
loop_
_entity.id
_entity.type
_entity.pdbx_description
1 polymer ?
#
loop_
_entity_poly.entity_id
_entity_poly.type
_entity_poly.pdbx_seq_one_letter_code
_entity_poly.pdbx_strand_id
1 'polypeptide(L)'
;HMDVHAGNIVHGEAGLRLIDWEYAGDGDVALELAAVWIEPAAHRRLAAEYARRASIDELQLWRQIQRWRPWVQLLMAGWYERRWQQTGDRQFIALADEVWRQLDKK
;
A
#
# COMPACT_ATOMS: atom_id res chain seq x y z
N HIS A 1 9.25 -1.35 -2.09
CA HIS A 1 9.20 -0.39 -0.95
C HIS A 1 8.13 -0.80 0.04
N MET A 2 6.97 -1.26 -0.42
CA MET A 2 5.89 -1.84 0.38
C MET A 2 5.23 -0.93 1.43
N ASP A 3 5.69 0.31 1.57
CA ASP A 3 5.20 1.27 2.55
C ASP A 3 5.24 2.72 2.01
N VAL A 4 4.63 2.93 0.84
CA VAL A 4 4.59 4.25 0.21
C VAL A 4 3.37 5.02 0.70
N HIS A 5 3.61 5.99 1.58
CA HIS A 5 2.62 6.95 2.08
C HIS A 5 3.24 8.34 2.24
N ALA A 6 2.42 9.36 2.52
CA ALA A 6 2.87 10.75 2.58
C ALA A 6 4.02 11.00 3.60
N GLY A 7 4.11 10.18 4.65
CA GLY A 7 5.19 10.27 5.65
C GLY A 7 6.54 9.79 5.13
N ASN A 8 6.55 8.90 4.14
CA ASN A 8 7.76 8.35 3.52
C ASN A 8 8.16 9.08 2.23
N ILE A 9 7.53 10.23 1.93
CA ILE A 9 7.85 11.07 0.77
C ILE A 9 8.46 12.39 1.23
N VAL A 10 9.71 12.62 0.85
CA VAL A 10 10.44 13.87 1.11
C VAL A 10 10.42 14.75 -0.13
N HIS A 11 10.06 16.01 0.04
CA HIS A 11 10.13 17.03 -1.00
C HIS A 11 11.48 17.73 -0.94
N GLY A 12 12.25 17.68 -2.03
CA GLY A 12 13.50 18.43 -2.17
C GLY A 12 13.52 19.28 -3.44
N GLU A 13 14.54 20.10 -3.58
CA GLU A 13 14.75 20.96 -4.76
C GLU A 13 14.82 20.15 -6.08
N ALA A 14 15.32 18.92 -6.01
CA ALA A 14 15.39 17.99 -7.14
C ALA A 14 14.12 17.14 -7.35
N GLY A 15 13.05 17.40 -6.61
CA GLY A 15 11.80 16.65 -6.65
C GLY A 15 11.58 15.71 -5.47
N LEU A 16 10.65 14.77 -5.64
CA LEU A 16 10.23 13.82 -4.63
C LEU A 16 11.26 12.70 -4.43
N ARG A 17 11.48 12.30 -3.18
CA ARG A 17 12.31 11.15 -2.81
C ARG A 17 11.56 10.26 -1.83
N LEU A 18 11.78 8.96 -1.94
CA LEU A 18 11.27 7.96 -1.00
C LEU A 18 12.32 7.65 0.07
N ILE A 19 11.87 7.52 1.30
CA ILE A 19 12.68 7.13 2.47
C ILE A 19 12.05 5.91 3.13
N ASP A 20 12.75 5.32 4.10
CA ASP A 20 12.26 4.17 4.88
C ASP A 20 12.09 2.89 4.05
N TRP A 21 13.22 2.29 3.69
CA TRP A 21 13.31 1.12 2.79
C TRP A 21 13.28 -0.22 3.54
N GLU A 22 12.85 -0.28 4.80
CA GLU A 22 12.96 -1.48 5.63
C GLU A 22 12.18 -2.70 5.09
N TYR A 23 11.09 -2.46 4.35
CA TYR A 23 10.27 -3.49 3.70
C TYR A 23 10.59 -3.68 2.21
N ALA A 24 11.71 -3.12 1.73
CA ALA A 24 12.08 -3.25 0.33
C ALA A 24 12.46 -4.69 -0.02
N GLY A 25 11.85 -5.22 -1.08
CA GLY A 25 12.17 -6.52 -1.64
C GLY A 25 11.84 -6.56 -3.13
N ASP A 26 12.37 -7.57 -3.82
CA ASP A 26 11.95 -7.86 -5.19
C ASP A 26 10.60 -8.59 -5.18
N GLY A 27 9.71 -8.25 -6.11
CA GLY A 27 8.34 -8.73 -6.08
C GLY A 27 7.47 -8.25 -7.22
N ASP A 28 6.20 -8.65 -7.20
CA ASP A 28 5.20 -8.22 -8.18
C ASP A 28 4.96 -6.71 -8.05
N VAL A 29 5.18 -5.94 -9.12
CA VAL A 29 4.94 -4.50 -9.11
C VAL A 29 3.48 -4.14 -8.82
N ALA A 30 2.55 -5.04 -9.13
CA ALA A 30 1.15 -4.84 -8.78
C ALA A 30 0.91 -4.91 -7.26
N LEU A 31 1.72 -5.69 -6.52
CA LEU A 31 1.69 -5.70 -5.06
C LEU A 31 2.19 -4.38 -4.50
N GLU A 32 3.33 -3.89 -5.00
CA GLU A 32 3.90 -2.59 -4.62
C GLU A 32 2.91 -1.45 -4.86
N LEU A 33 2.27 -1.42 -6.04
CA LEU A 33 1.24 -0.44 -6.36
C LEU A 33 -0.02 -0.61 -5.49
N ALA A 34 -0.41 -1.84 -5.15
CA ALA A 34 -1.53 -2.09 -4.24
C ALA A 34 -1.27 -1.59 -2.80
N ALA A 35 0.00 -1.56 -2.38
CA ALA A 35 0.43 -1.07 -1.07
C ALA A 35 0.56 0.46 -0.96
N VAL A 36 0.45 1.21 -2.07
CA VAL A 36 0.50 2.68 -2.03
C VAL A 36 -0.74 3.24 -1.33
N TRP A 37 -0.53 3.98 -0.24
CA TRP A 37 -1.61 4.56 0.56
C TRP A 37 -2.09 5.89 -0.03
N ILE A 38 -3.07 5.80 -0.93
CA ILE A 38 -3.73 6.94 -1.57
C ILE A 38 -5.23 6.66 -1.73
N GLU A 39 -5.99 7.73 -1.97
CA GLU A 39 -7.43 7.62 -2.20
C GLU A 39 -7.78 6.73 -3.42
N PRO A 40 -8.92 6.01 -3.41
CA PRO A 40 -9.30 5.09 -4.49
C PRO A 40 -9.27 5.72 -5.89
N ALA A 41 -9.74 6.96 -6.03
CA ALA A 41 -9.75 7.67 -7.31
C ALA A 41 -8.33 8.01 -7.82
N ALA A 42 -7.40 8.33 -6.91
CA ALA A 42 -6.00 8.55 -7.23
C ALA A 42 -5.28 7.24 -7.61
N HIS A 43 -5.68 6.13 -6.98
CA HIS A 43 -5.07 4.81 -7.20
C HIS A 43 -5.20 4.33 -8.65
N ARG A 44 -6.39 4.50 -9.26
CA ARG A 44 -6.58 4.15 -10.67
C ARG A 44 -5.71 4.99 -11.60
N ARG A 45 -5.57 6.30 -11.33
CA ARG A 45 -4.72 7.19 -12.13
C ARG A 45 -3.23 6.83 -12.00
N LEU A 46 -2.79 6.49 -10.79
CA LEU A 46 -1.42 6.04 -10.55
C LEU A 46 -1.12 4.77 -11.35
N ALA A 47 -1.99 3.77 -11.30
CA ALA A 47 -1.83 2.53 -12.05
C ALA A 47 -1.77 2.78 -13.56
N ALA A 48 -2.62 3.66 -14.10
CA ALA A 48 -2.63 4.03 -15.50
C ALA A 48 -1.33 4.73 -15.94
N GLU A 49 -0.87 5.72 -15.17
CA GLU A 49 0.37 6.43 -15.48
C GLU A 49 1.61 5.52 -15.34
N TYR A 50 1.61 4.63 -14.36
CA TYR A 50 2.67 3.62 -14.22
C TYR A 50 2.69 2.68 -15.43
N ALA A 51 1.54 2.10 -15.79
CA ALA A 51 1.41 1.20 -16.93
C ALA A 51 1.92 1.86 -18.22
N ARG A 52 1.51 3.11 -18.47
CA ARG A 52 1.95 3.90 -19.62
C ARG A 52 3.46 4.10 -19.67
N ARG A 53 4.10 4.44 -18.54
CA ARG A 53 5.56 4.65 -18.47
C ARG A 53 6.35 3.35 -18.58
N ALA A 54 5.83 2.27 -18.01
CA ALA A 54 6.48 0.96 -18.00
C ALA A 54 6.15 0.12 -19.26
N SER A 55 5.31 0.63 -20.18
CA SER A 55 4.81 -0.12 -21.34
C SER A 55 4.14 -1.45 -20.97
N ILE A 56 3.36 -1.45 -19.88
CA ILE A 56 2.57 -2.60 -19.39
C ILE A 56 1.11 -2.39 -19.78
N ASP A 57 0.37 -3.47 -20.04
CA ASP A 57 -1.08 -3.40 -20.25
C ASP A 57 -1.80 -2.89 -18.97
N GLU A 58 -2.45 -1.72 -19.07
CA GLU A 58 -3.11 -1.07 -17.94
C GLU A 58 -4.21 -1.94 -17.31
N LEU A 59 -4.99 -2.64 -18.14
CA LEU A 59 -6.13 -3.43 -17.66
C LEU A 59 -5.64 -4.66 -16.89
N GLN A 60 -4.59 -5.31 -17.38
CA GLN A 60 -3.93 -6.43 -16.74
C GLN A 60 -3.28 -5.99 -15.42
N LEU A 61 -2.53 -4.88 -15.44
CA LEU A 61 -1.91 -4.33 -14.23
C LEU A 61 -2.97 -4.01 -13.18
N TRP A 62 -4.05 -3.33 -13.56
CA TRP A 62 -5.12 -3.00 -12.62
C TRP A 62 -5.78 -4.24 -12.03
N ARG A 63 -6.09 -5.25 -12.85
CA ARG A 63 -6.65 -6.52 -12.35
C ARG A 63 -5.72 -7.17 -11.32
N GLN A 64 -4.41 -7.16 -11.58
CA GLN A 64 -3.44 -7.73 -10.66
C GLN A 64 -3.34 -6.92 -9.35
N ILE A 65 -3.35 -5.59 -9.43
CA ILE A 65 -3.41 -4.71 -8.25
C ILE A 65 -4.63 -5.05 -7.38
N GLN A 66 -5.81 -5.21 -8.00
CA GLN A 66 -7.04 -5.53 -7.27
C GLN A 66 -6.99 -6.91 -6.59
N ARG A 67 -6.31 -7.89 -7.20
CA ARG A 67 -6.07 -9.21 -6.60
C ARG A 67 -5.15 -9.13 -5.38
N TRP A 68 -4.20 -8.21 -5.36
CA TRP A 68 -3.32 -8.00 -4.21
C TRP A 68 -3.95 -7.22 -3.06
N ARG A 69 -4.97 -6.38 -3.33
CA ARG A 69 -5.57 -5.52 -2.28
C ARG A 69 -6.00 -6.26 -1.01
N PRO A 70 -6.74 -7.39 -1.05
CA PRO A 70 -7.10 -8.11 0.16
C PRO A 70 -5.89 -8.60 0.96
N TRP A 71 -4.82 -9.01 0.28
CA TRP A 71 -3.59 -9.48 0.92
C TRP A 71 -2.81 -8.33 1.58
N VAL A 72 -2.74 -7.17 0.93
CA VAL A 72 -2.16 -5.96 1.54
C VAL A 72 -2.93 -5.55 2.79
N GLN A 73 -4.27 -5.56 2.73
CA GLN A 73 -5.12 -5.27 3.88
C GLN A 73 -4.87 -6.29 5.01
N LEU A 74 -4.78 -7.58 4.70
CA LEU A 74 -4.46 -8.61 5.69
C LEU A 74 -3.10 -8.38 6.35
N LEU A 75 -2.06 -8.02 5.57
CA LEU A 75 -0.73 -7.71 6.09
C LEU A 75 -0.76 -6.49 7.03
N MET A 76 -1.50 -5.43 6.66
CA MET A 76 -1.67 -4.26 7.51
C MET A 76 -2.37 -4.58 8.82
N ALA A 77 -3.47 -5.34 8.77
CA ALA A 77 -4.19 -5.76 9.98
C ALA A 77 -3.28 -6.57 10.92
N GLY A 78 -2.57 -7.56 10.37
CA GLY A 78 -1.62 -8.37 11.15
C GLY A 78 -0.45 -7.56 11.72
N TRP A 79 0.04 -6.57 10.98
CA TRP A 79 1.09 -5.66 11.48
C TRP A 79 0.58 -4.83 12.66
N TYR A 80 -0.63 -4.26 12.55
CA TYR A 80 -1.26 -3.49 13.63
C TYR A 80 -1.50 -4.35 14.87
N GLU A 81 -2.05 -5.57 14.73
CA GLU A 81 -2.26 -6.49 15.85
C GLU A 81 -0.95 -6.84 16.56
N ARG A 82 0.11 -7.15 15.79
CA ARG A 82 1.43 -7.45 16.37
C ARG A 82 1.98 -6.24 17.11
N ARG A 83 1.82 -5.04 16.56
CA ARG A 83 2.29 -3.80 17.19
C ARG A 83 1.53 -3.50 18.48
N TRP A 84 0.23 -3.76 18.51
CA TRP A 84 -0.58 -3.69 19.73
C TRP A 84 -0.08 -4.69 20.78
N GLN A 85 0.15 -5.96 20.42
CA GLN A 85 0.66 -6.96 21.36
C GLN A 85 2.01 -6.58 21.98
N GLN A 86 2.87 -5.89 21.22
CA GLN A 86 4.20 -5.47 21.68
C GLN A 86 4.17 -4.21 22.56
N THR A 87 3.25 -3.28 22.30
CA THR A 87 3.27 -1.93 22.90
C THR A 87 2.14 -1.68 23.90
N GLY A 88 1.04 -2.43 23.79
CA GLY A 88 -0.21 -2.18 24.53
C GLY A 88 -1.01 -0.96 24.04
N ASP A 89 -0.55 -0.26 23.00
CA ASP A 89 -1.23 0.95 22.51
C ASP A 89 -2.52 0.60 21.74
N ARG A 90 -3.65 1.06 22.29
CA ARG A 90 -4.99 0.78 21.76
C ARG A 90 -5.26 1.42 20.41
N GLN A 91 -4.47 2.40 19.97
CA GLN A 91 -4.61 2.95 18.64
C GLN A 91 -4.38 1.87 17.56
N PHE A 92 -3.44 0.95 17.79
CA PHE A 92 -3.14 -0.10 16.80
C PHE A 92 -4.25 -1.13 16.64
N ILE A 93 -4.87 -1.59 17.73
CA ILE A 93 -5.99 -2.54 17.61
C ILE A 93 -7.21 -1.88 16.94
N ALA A 94 -7.47 -0.60 17.20
CA ALA A 94 -8.53 0.13 16.51
C ALA A 94 -8.28 0.26 14.99
N LEU A 95 -7.02 0.43 14.57
CA LEU A 95 -6.63 0.42 13.15
C LEU A 95 -6.80 -0.98 12.53
N ALA A 96 -6.40 -2.04 13.24
CA ALA A 96 -6.62 -3.42 12.79
C ALA A 96 -8.12 -3.71 12.57
N ASP A 97 -8.98 -3.34 13.53
CA ASP A 97 -10.43 -3.52 13.45
C ASP A 97 -11.06 -2.78 12.25
N GLU A 98 -10.57 -1.59 11.92
CA GLU A 98 -11.02 -0.87 10.72
C GLU A 98 -10.64 -1.62 9.43
N VAL A 99 -9.41 -2.14 9.37
CA VAL A 99 -8.95 -2.91 8.20
C VAL A 99 -9.74 -4.22 8.05
N TRP A 100 -10.00 -4.94 9.14
CA TRP A 100 -10.84 -6.13 9.14
C TRP A 100 -12.25 -5.85 8.65
N ARG A 101 -12.88 -4.76 9.13
CA ARG A 101 -14.21 -4.34 8.63
C ARG A 101 -14.22 -4.01 7.13
N GLN A 102 -13.11 -3.59 6.56
CA GLN A 102 -13.01 -3.36 5.10
C GLN A 102 -12.83 -4.66 4.31
N LEU A 103 -12.23 -5.68 4.91
CA LEU A 103 -12.12 -7.02 4.32
C LEU A 103 -13.47 -7.74 4.31
N ASP A 104 -14.25 -7.64 5.39
CA ASP A 104 -15.58 -8.27 5.51
C ASP A 104 -16.65 -7.66 4.60
N LYS A 105 -16.43 -6.44 4.10
CA LYS A 105 -17.38 -5.72 3.21
C LYS A 105 -17.23 -6.07 1.72
N LYS A 106 -16.44 -7.08 1.37
CA LYS A 106 -16.22 -7.56 -0.01
C LYS A 106 -16.93 -8.90 -0.25
#